data_AF-A0A397G3A6-F1
#
_entry.id   AF-A0A397G3A6-F1
#
_cell.length_a   1.000
_cell.length_b   1.000
_cell.length_c   1.000
_cell.angle_alpha   90.00
_cell.angle_beta   90.00
_cell.angle_gamma   90.00
#
_symmetry.space_group_name_H-M   'P 1'
#
loop_
_entity.id
_entity.type
_entity.pdbx_description
1 polymer ?
#
loop_
_entity_poly.entity_id
_entity_poly.type
_entity_poly.pdbx_seq_one_letter_code
_entity_poly.pdbx_strand_id
1 'polypeptide(L)'
;MFESTITEYLDKIKSKDWSILGILEFLRSNSKLSVPTIDDLKEDLYAILQSYRDKANIHVYTKNKVTKILSNFDSTFNTAEVKQFIKDLEFREEARINVTSTYTATVLKDQQKSQQLIDQLRHQ
;
A
#
# COMPACT_ATOMS: atom_id res chain seq x y z
N MET A 1 -5.76 6.23 9.16
CA MET A 1 -4.61 5.27 9.17
C MET A 1 -3.35 5.82 8.51
N PHE A 2 -3.48 6.53 7.39
CA PHE A 2 -2.36 6.94 6.53
C PHE A 2 -1.85 8.36 6.77
N GLU A 3 -2.49 9.09 7.68
CA GLU A 3 -2.27 10.52 7.92
C GLU A 3 -0.80 10.91 8.08
N SER A 4 -0.06 10.21 8.95
CA SER A 4 1.35 10.53 9.21
C SER A 4 2.22 10.40 7.96
N THR A 5 2.01 9.36 7.16
CA THR A 5 2.84 9.08 5.97
C THR A 5 2.44 9.91 4.76
N ILE A 6 1.14 10.21 4.61
CA ILE A 6 0.68 11.16 3.58
C ILE A 6 1.23 12.56 3.90
N THR A 7 1.11 13.00 5.15
CA THR A 7 1.65 14.30 5.59
C THR A 7 3.16 14.37 5.38
N GLU A 8 3.88 13.30 5.73
CA GLU A 8 5.32 13.19 5.48
C GLU A 8 5.67 13.33 3.99
N TYR A 9 4.90 12.69 3.08
CA TYR A 9 5.10 12.86 1.65
C TYR A 9 4.89 14.33 1.22
N LEU A 10 3.81 14.96 1.69
CA LEU A 10 3.47 16.33 1.34
C LEU A 10 4.54 17.31 1.85
N ASP A 11 5.14 17.05 3.01
CA ASP A 11 6.18 17.90 3.57
C ASP A 11 7.55 17.69 2.90
N LYS A 12 7.87 16.46 2.46
CA LYS A 12 9.15 16.13 1.82
C LYS A 12 9.19 16.49 0.34
N ILE A 13 8.08 16.33 -0.37
CA ILE A 13 8.01 16.51 -1.82
C ILE A 13 7.50 17.91 -2.15
N LYS A 14 8.10 18.56 -3.15
CA LYS A 14 7.65 19.89 -3.59
C LYS A 14 6.24 19.80 -4.17
N SER A 15 5.38 20.77 -3.86
CA SER A 15 3.97 20.74 -4.25
C SER A 15 3.75 20.58 -5.76
N LYS A 16 4.63 21.13 -6.60
CA LYS A 16 4.55 20.96 -8.05
C LYS A 16 4.58 19.49 -8.50
N ASP A 17 5.28 18.64 -7.75
CA ASP A 17 5.56 17.23 -8.08
C ASP A 17 4.55 16.27 -7.43
N TRP A 18 3.61 16.77 -6.62
CA TRP A 18 2.57 15.93 -6.01
C TRP A 18 1.68 15.26 -7.06
N SER A 19 1.41 13.97 -6.87
CA SER A 19 0.46 13.19 -7.66
C SER A 19 -0.10 12.05 -6.80
N ILE A 20 -1.28 11.54 -7.15
CA ILE A 20 -1.85 10.38 -6.43
C ILE A 20 -0.93 9.16 -6.59
N LEU A 21 -0.41 8.91 -7.79
CA LEU A 21 0.52 7.82 -8.03
C LEU A 21 1.79 7.95 -7.18
N GLY A 22 2.37 9.16 -7.08
CA GLY A 22 3.55 9.39 -6.25
C GLY A 22 3.29 9.14 -4.75
N ILE A 23 2.09 9.48 -4.27
CA ILE A 23 1.66 9.16 -2.89
C ILE A 23 1.53 7.65 -2.70
N LEU A 24 0.91 6.94 -3.66
CA LEU A 24 0.77 5.48 -3.63
C LEU A 24 2.14 4.78 -3.61
N GLU A 25 3.07 5.22 -4.44
CA GLU A 25 4.43 4.68 -4.49
C GLU A 25 5.21 4.93 -3.19
N PHE A 26 5.03 6.10 -2.58
CA PHE A 26 5.63 6.44 -1.29
C PHE A 26 5.08 5.54 -0.17
N LEU A 27 3.76 5.35 -0.13
CA LEU A 27 3.10 4.49 0.86
C LEU A 27 3.47 3.01 0.71
N ARG A 28 3.58 2.52 -0.53
CA ARG A 28 4.07 1.17 -0.84
C ARG A 28 5.49 0.97 -0.34
N SER A 29 6.38 1.93 -0.59
CA SER A 29 7.79 1.86 -0.14
C SER A 29 7.93 1.85 1.38
N ASN A 30 7.00 2.49 2.09
CA ASN A 30 6.94 2.48 3.55
C ASN A 30 6.16 1.28 4.13
N SER A 31 5.80 0.28 3.29
CA SER A 31 5.10 -0.96 3.68
C SER A 31 3.77 -0.74 4.41
N LYS A 32 3.13 0.42 4.21
CA LYS A 32 1.81 0.71 4.81
C LYS A 32 0.65 0.36 3.89
N LEU A 33 0.93 0.09 2.61
CA LEU A 33 -0.09 -0.12 1.59
C LEU A 33 -0.26 -1.59 1.22
N SER A 34 -1.47 -2.11 1.38
CA SER A 34 -1.94 -3.40 0.85
C SER A 34 -3.27 -3.22 0.12
N VAL A 35 -3.68 -4.21 -0.67
CA VAL A 35 -4.90 -4.12 -1.50
C VAL A 35 -6.15 -3.82 -0.66
N PRO A 36 -6.39 -4.49 0.49
CA PRO A 36 -7.58 -4.22 1.29
C PRO A 36 -7.65 -2.80 1.84
N THR A 37 -6.51 -2.12 1.97
CA THR A 37 -6.42 -0.79 2.58
C THR A 37 -6.55 0.36 1.57
N ILE A 38 -6.76 0.06 0.28
CA ILE A 38 -6.82 1.09 -0.77
C ILE A 38 -8.03 2.01 -0.59
N ASP A 39 -9.19 1.48 -0.20
CA ASP A 39 -10.38 2.31 -0.04
C ASP A 39 -10.27 3.20 1.19
N ASP A 40 -9.77 2.68 2.32
CA ASP A 40 -9.43 3.49 3.50
C ASP A 40 -8.41 4.59 3.14
N LEU A 41 -7.42 4.27 2.30
CA LEU A 41 -6.45 5.24 1.82
C LEU A 41 -7.11 6.36 1.01
N LYS A 42 -8.07 6.04 0.14
CA LYS A 42 -8.77 7.07 -0.65
C LYS A 42 -9.49 8.05 0.26
N GLU A 43 -10.20 7.54 1.27
CA GLU A 43 -10.91 8.38 2.24
C GLU A 43 -9.95 9.26 3.05
N ASP A 44 -8.91 8.66 3.63
CA ASP A 44 -7.88 9.37 4.39
C ASP A 44 -7.21 10.46 3.53
N LEU A 45 -6.76 10.10 2.31
CA LEU A 45 -6.07 11.02 1.41
C LEU A 45 -6.98 12.17 1.01
N TYR A 46 -8.24 11.89 0.69
CA TYR A 46 -9.21 12.92 0.34
C TYR A 46 -9.42 13.91 1.50
N ALA A 47 -9.63 13.40 2.72
CA ALA A 47 -9.81 14.21 3.92
C ALA A 47 -8.58 15.09 4.22
N ILE A 48 -7.37 14.53 4.10
CA ILE A 48 -6.12 15.26 4.34
C ILE A 48 -5.92 16.37 3.30
N LEU A 49 -6.19 16.08 2.03
CA LEU A 49 -6.09 17.08 0.97
C LEU A 49 -7.14 18.19 1.15
N GLN A 50 -8.36 17.87 1.56
CA GLN A 50 -9.36 18.89 1.92
C GLN A 50 -8.87 19.77 3.07
N SER A 51 -8.37 19.18 4.15
CA SER A 51 -7.78 19.91 5.27
C SER A 51 -6.64 20.83 4.82
N TYR A 52 -5.74 20.36 3.94
CA TYR A 52 -4.67 21.19 3.37
C TYR A 52 -5.22 22.37 2.57
N ARG A 53 -6.24 22.16 1.72
CA ARG A 53 -6.86 23.23 0.93
C ARG A 53 -7.42 24.35 1.81
N ASP A 54 -7.97 23.97 2.96
CA ASP A 54 -8.71 24.87 3.84
C ASP A 54 -7.81 25.55 4.89
N LYS A 55 -6.52 25.14 5.00
CA LYS A 55 -5.52 25.86 5.80
C LYS A 55 -5.34 27.31 5.31
N ALA A 56 -5.37 28.27 6.24
CA ALA A 56 -5.24 29.69 5.94
C ALA A 56 -3.83 30.09 5.47
N ASN A 57 -2.78 29.47 6.02
CA ASN A 57 -1.38 29.88 5.85
C ASN A 57 -0.60 29.07 4.79
N ILE A 58 -1.28 28.52 3.78
CA ILE A 58 -0.60 27.78 2.71
C ILE A 58 -0.35 28.67 1.48
N HIS A 59 0.77 28.44 0.81
CA HIS A 59 1.11 29.14 -0.42
C HIS A 59 0.05 28.92 -1.51
N VAL A 60 -0.31 29.96 -2.27
CA VAL A 60 -1.35 29.91 -3.32
C VAL A 60 -1.07 28.79 -4.34
N TYR A 61 0.18 28.62 -4.80
CA TYR A 61 0.54 27.50 -5.68
C TYR A 61 0.24 26.12 -5.09
N THR A 62 0.51 25.91 -3.80
CA THR A 62 0.19 24.65 -3.11
C THR A 62 -1.32 24.47 -3.04
N LYS A 63 -2.07 25.53 -2.70
CA LYS A 63 -3.53 25.49 -2.68
C LYS A 63 -4.11 25.11 -4.04
N ASN A 64 -3.62 25.74 -5.12
CA ASN A 64 -4.04 25.44 -6.48
C ASN A 64 -3.73 24.00 -6.89
N LYS A 65 -2.56 23.48 -6.50
CA LYS A 65 -2.19 22.09 -6.74
C LYS A 65 -3.15 21.14 -6.04
N VAL A 66 -3.42 21.35 -4.74
CA VAL A 66 -4.36 20.51 -3.96
C VAL A 66 -5.75 20.56 -4.58
N THR A 67 -6.25 21.74 -4.94
CA THR A 67 -7.55 21.89 -5.61
C THR A 67 -7.60 21.11 -6.92
N LYS A 68 -6.52 21.12 -7.72
CA LYS A 68 -6.44 20.36 -8.98
C LYS A 68 -6.40 18.85 -8.75
N ILE A 69 -5.76 18.38 -7.69
CA ILE A 69 -5.76 16.96 -7.32
C ILE A 69 -7.18 16.55 -6.89
N LEU A 70 -7.81 17.33 -6.01
CA LEU A 70 -9.17 17.09 -5.52
C LEU A 70 -10.21 17.09 -6.64
N SER A 71 -10.11 18.02 -7.60
CA SER A 71 -11.07 18.11 -8.72
C SER A 71 -11.00 16.91 -9.66
N ASN A 72 -9.87 16.22 -9.71
CA ASN A 72 -9.63 15.04 -10.55
C ASN A 72 -9.45 13.78 -9.72
N PHE A 73 -9.89 13.77 -8.46
CA PHE A 73 -9.51 12.72 -7.51
C PHE A 73 -9.97 11.34 -7.99
N ASP A 74 -11.28 11.18 -8.20
CA ASP A 74 -11.88 9.91 -8.63
C ASP A 74 -11.42 9.52 -10.04
N SER A 75 -11.28 10.49 -10.95
CA SER A 75 -10.81 10.21 -12.31
C SER A 75 -9.35 9.73 -12.31
N THR A 76 -8.51 10.27 -11.43
CA THR A 76 -7.11 9.86 -11.28
C THR A 76 -7.01 8.42 -10.78
N PHE A 77 -7.81 8.01 -9.80
CA PHE A 77 -7.84 6.61 -9.34
C PHE A 77 -8.35 5.63 -10.42
N ASN A 78 -9.09 6.14 -11.41
CA ASN A 78 -9.59 5.35 -12.53
C ASN A 78 -8.64 5.27 -13.74
N THR A 79 -7.51 5.97 -13.72
CA THR A 79 -6.49 5.94 -14.78
C THR A 79 -5.87 4.56 -14.93
N ALA A 80 -5.36 4.26 -16.13
CA ALA A 80 -4.69 3.00 -16.41
C ALA A 80 -3.44 2.80 -15.52
N GLU A 81 -2.69 3.87 -15.26
CA GLU A 81 -1.47 3.82 -14.42
C GLU A 81 -1.79 3.42 -12.98
N VAL A 82 -2.80 4.06 -12.35
CA VAL A 82 -3.20 3.73 -10.98
C VAL A 82 -3.81 2.33 -10.93
N LYS A 83 -4.63 1.94 -11.92
CA LYS A 83 -5.17 0.58 -11.99
C LYS A 83 -4.06 -0.47 -12.15
N GLN A 84 -3.03 -0.19 -12.94
CA GLN A 84 -1.89 -1.08 -13.08
C GLN A 84 -1.10 -1.19 -11.77
N PHE A 85 -0.89 -0.07 -11.07
CA PHE A 85 -0.26 -0.07 -9.76
C PHE A 85 -1.01 -0.97 -8.75
N ILE A 86 -2.34 -0.90 -8.72
CA ILE A 86 -3.17 -1.72 -7.82
C ILE A 86 -3.04 -3.21 -8.18
N LYS A 87 -3.10 -3.55 -9.48
CA LYS A 87 -2.88 -4.93 -9.94
C LYS A 87 -1.49 -5.45 -9.59
N ASP A 88 -0.46 -4.63 -9.70
CA ASP A 88 0.90 -5.01 -9.31
C ASP A 88 1.00 -5.26 -7.80
N LEU A 89 0.21 -4.54 -6.99
CA LEU A 89 0.11 -4.75 -5.55
C LEU A 89 -0.57 -6.09 -5.23
N GLU A 90 -1.69 -6.39 -5.90
CA GLU A 90 -2.41 -7.67 -5.81
C GLU A 90 -1.49 -8.84 -6.16
N PHE A 91 -0.83 -8.78 -7.32
CA PHE A 91 0.06 -9.83 -7.79
C PHE A 91 1.20 -10.12 -6.81
N ARG A 92 1.78 -9.08 -6.19
CA ARG A 92 2.85 -9.25 -5.19
C ARG A 92 2.35 -9.88 -3.90
N GLU A 93 1.15 -9.52 -3.47
CA GLU A 93 0.53 -10.10 -2.28
C GLU A 93 0.21 -11.59 -2.48
N GLU A 94 -0.36 -11.94 -3.63
CA GLU A 94 -0.59 -13.33 -4.03
C GLU A 94 0.72 -14.14 -4.13
N ALA A 95 1.75 -13.59 -4.78
CA ALA A 95 3.05 -14.23 -4.89
C ALA A 95 3.66 -14.51 -3.50
N ARG A 96 3.53 -13.56 -2.57
CA ARG A 96 4.00 -13.74 -1.19
C ARG A 96 3.24 -14.87 -0.48
N ILE A 97 1.91 -14.90 -0.59
CA ILE A 97 1.07 -15.96 0.00
C ILE A 97 1.46 -17.34 -0.55
N ASN A 98 1.71 -17.43 -1.86
CA ASN A 98 2.08 -18.70 -2.51
C ASN A 98 3.45 -19.21 -2.01
N VAL A 99 4.44 -18.33 -1.90
CA VAL A 99 5.77 -18.68 -1.35
C VAL A 99 5.64 -19.16 0.10
N THR A 100 4.90 -18.43 0.95
CA THR A 100 4.67 -18.83 2.33
C THR A 100 3.98 -20.19 2.43
N SER A 101 2.92 -20.40 1.64
CA SER A 101 2.18 -21.68 1.61
C SER A 101 3.07 -22.85 1.19
N THR A 102 3.91 -22.64 0.18
CA THR A 102 4.88 -23.65 -0.29
C THR A 102 5.89 -24.02 0.79
N TYR A 103 6.43 -23.02 1.49
CA TYR A 103 7.37 -23.24 2.59
C TYR A 103 6.69 -24.01 3.74
N THR A 104 5.51 -23.59 4.18
CA THR A 104 4.74 -24.28 5.23
C THR A 104 4.44 -25.73 4.88
N ALA A 105 4.01 -25.99 3.64
CA ALA A 105 3.75 -27.36 3.18
C ALA A 105 5.00 -28.25 3.20
N THR A 106 6.17 -27.67 2.91
CA THR A 106 7.46 -28.39 2.95
C THR A 106 7.84 -28.74 4.38
N VAL A 107 7.77 -27.77 5.29
CA VAL A 107 8.06 -27.99 6.73
C VAL A 107 7.15 -29.06 7.33
N LEU A 108 5.86 -29.05 7.02
CA LEU A 108 4.92 -30.06 7.52
C LEU A 108 5.25 -31.47 7.03
N LYS A 109 5.65 -31.62 5.76
CA LYS A 109 6.08 -32.92 5.21
C LYS A 109 7.33 -33.43 5.91
N ASP A 110 8.30 -32.56 6.19
CA ASP A 110 9.52 -32.95 6.87
C ASP A 110 9.26 -33.36 8.32
N GLN A 111 8.39 -32.62 9.02
CA GLN A 111 7.93 -33.00 10.38
C GLN A 111 7.25 -34.37 10.40
N GLN A 112 6.37 -34.66 9.43
CA GLN A 112 5.72 -35.97 9.32
C GLN A 112 6.73 -37.10 9.11
N LYS A 113 7.72 -36.90 8.25
CA LYS A 113 8.79 -37.89 8.03
C LYS A 113 9.63 -38.12 9.28
N SER A 114 10.00 -37.04 9.99
CA SER A 114 10.75 -37.15 11.24
C SER A 114 9.95 -37.90 12.31
N GLN A 115 8.64 -37.64 12.41
CA GLN A 115 7.77 -38.34 13.35
C GLN A 115 7.70 -39.85 13.05
N GLN A 116 7.52 -40.22 11.78
CA GLN A 116 7.52 -41.62 11.34
C GLN A 116 8.84 -42.34 11.68
N LEU A 117 9.97 -41.68 11.50
CA LEU A 117 11.28 -42.24 11.84
C LEU A 117 11.43 -42.46 13.35
N ILE A 118 10.97 -41.51 14.16
CA ILE A 118 10.99 -41.61 15.63
C ILE A 118 10.13 -42.80 16.08
N ASP A 119 8.94 -42.97 15.51
CA ASP A 119 8.03 -44.07 15.87
C ASP A 119 8.61 -45.44 15.47
N GLN A 120 9.28 -45.54 14.32
CA GLN A 120 10.00 -46.76 13.92
C GLN A 120 11.13 -47.13 14.89
N LEU A 121 11.91 -46.14 15.35
CA LEU A 121 13.00 -46.36 16.30
C LEU A 121 12.51 -46.73 17.71
N ARG A 122 11.29 -46.32 18.09
CA ARG A 122 10.66 -46.65 19.38
C ARG A 122 10.05 -48.05 19.43
N HIS A 123 9.82 -48.67 18.27
CA HIS A 123 9.23 -50.00 18.14
C HIS A 123 10.26 -51.10 17.82
N GLN A 124 11.56 -50.78 17.90
CA GLN A 124 12.68 -51.74 17.92
C GLN A 124 13.08 -52.08 19.35
#